data_AF-A0A5C8P2X7-F1
#
_entry.id   AF-A0A5C8P2X7-F1
#
_cell.length_a   1.000
_cell.length_b   1.000
_cell.length_c   1.000
_cell.angle_alpha   90.00
_cell.angle_beta   90.00
_cell.angle_gamma   90.00
#
_symmetry.space_group_name_H-M   'P 1'
#
loop_
_entity.id
_entity.type
_entity.pdbx_description
1 polymer ?
#
loop_
_entity_poly.entity_id
_entity_poly.type
_entity_poly.pdbx_seq_one_letter_code
_entity_poly.pdbx_strand_id
1 'polypeptide(L)'
;MSYLLKELIIRRLQLLSADEVLYYSKQYGFSISKEEAKDIVSYLKSNPVQPFHKKGKEKMLTDLANITSIETAIKARNLLEELIQSHGLQHLFNE
;
A
#
# COMPACT_ATOMS: atom_id res chain seq x y z
N MET A 1 -18.17 -10.35 -4.07
CA MET A 1 -17.47 -9.17 -3.52
C MET A 1 -18.39 -7.95 -3.48
N SER A 2 -18.42 -7.15 -2.41
CA SER A 2 -19.13 -5.87 -2.43
C SER A 2 -18.25 -4.81 -3.10
N TYR A 3 -18.60 -4.40 -4.31
CA TYR A 3 -17.93 -3.33 -5.08
C TYR A 3 -17.70 -2.06 -4.24
N LEU A 4 -18.65 -1.75 -3.35
CA LEU A 4 -18.59 -0.60 -2.45
C LEU A 4 -17.38 -0.63 -1.50
N LEU A 5 -17.00 -1.80 -1.00
CA LEU A 5 -15.85 -1.92 -0.11
C LEU A 5 -14.53 -1.72 -0.87
N LYS A 6 -14.43 -2.25 -2.10
CA LYS A 6 -13.26 -2.05 -2.98
C LYS A 6 -13.07 -0.56 -3.29
N GLU A 7 -14.14 0.14 -3.65
CA GLU A 7 -14.13 1.59 -3.92
C GLU A 7 -13.74 2.42 -2.69
N LEU A 8 -14.23 2.06 -1.50
CA LEU A 8 -13.88 2.76 -0.26
C LEU A 8 -12.39 2.64 0.04
N ILE A 9 -11.81 1.45 -0.12
CA ILE A 9 -10.37 1.22 0.09
C ILE A 9 -9.54 2.01 -0.93
N ILE A 10 -9.93 2.01 -2.21
CA ILE A 10 -9.23 2.78 -3.25
C ILE A 10 -9.23 4.28 -2.91
N ARG A 11 -10.40 4.83 -2.55
CA ARG A 11 -10.50 6.23 -2.12
C ARG A 11 -9.65 6.53 -0.89
N ARG A 12 -9.63 5.62 0.09
CA ARG A 12 -8.79 5.80 1.28
C ARG A 12 -7.31 5.84 0.94
N LEU A 13 -6.84 5.01 0.00
CA LEU A 13 -5.45 5.03 -0.46
C LEU A 13 -5.08 6.37 -1.13
N GLN A 14 -5.99 6.93 -1.94
CA GLN A 14 -5.76 8.22 -2.62
C GLN A 14 -5.76 9.41 -1.65
N LEU A 15 -6.44 9.30 -0.50
CA LEU A 15 -6.54 10.35 0.50
C LEU A 15 -5.48 10.24 1.61
N LEU A 16 -4.58 9.26 1.56
CA LEU A 16 -3.49 9.13 2.52
C LEU A 16 -2.59 10.38 2.51
N SER A 17 -2.21 10.82 3.70
CA SER A 17 -1.21 11.86 3.94
C SER A 17 0.15 11.26 4.26
N ALA A 18 1.22 12.03 4.03
CA ALA A 18 2.59 11.54 4.26
C ALA A 18 2.83 11.25 5.76
N ASP A 19 2.20 12.01 6.65
CA ASP A 19 2.27 11.79 8.10
C ASP A 19 1.57 10.49 8.51
N GLU A 20 0.44 10.14 7.89
CA GLU A 20 -0.20 8.84 8.10
C GLU A 20 0.68 7.69 7.61
N VAL A 21 1.31 7.83 6.44
CA VAL A 21 2.22 6.80 5.91
C VAL A 21 3.42 6.60 6.84
N LEU A 22 4.01 7.69 7.36
CA LEU A 22 5.08 7.63 8.37
C LEU A 22 4.64 7.00 9.69
N TYR A 23 3.42 7.32 10.14
CA TYR A 23 2.85 6.74 11.35
C TYR A 23 2.69 5.23 11.19
N TYR A 24 2.06 4.79 10.10
CA TYR A 24 1.83 3.38 9.84
C TYR A 24 3.13 2.61 9.61
N SER A 25 4.11 3.18 8.92
CA SER A 25 5.40 2.51 8.73
C SER A 25 5.98 2.06 10.07
N LYS A 26 6.00 2.97 11.06
CA LYS A 26 6.50 2.69 12.42
C LYS A 26 5.67 1.63 13.13
N GLN A 27 4.34 1.71 13.06
CA GLN A 27 3.44 0.72 13.68
C GLN A 27 3.67 -0.68 13.12
N TYR A 28 4.09 -0.76 11.86
CA TYR A 28 4.28 -2.01 11.14
C TYR A 28 5.75 -2.43 11.01
N GLY A 29 6.64 -1.85 11.82
CA GLY A 29 8.01 -2.33 11.97
C GLY A 29 8.99 -1.89 10.89
N PHE A 30 8.66 -0.87 10.08
CA PHE A 30 9.63 -0.28 9.14
C PHE A 30 9.69 1.24 9.21
N SER A 31 10.89 1.79 9.04
CA SER A 31 11.10 3.23 9.02
C SER A 31 11.36 3.68 7.60
N ILE A 32 10.67 4.73 7.20
CA ILE A 32 10.91 5.47 5.96
C ILE A 32 11.20 6.93 6.31
N SER A 33 11.90 7.60 5.43
CA SER A 33 12.11 9.05 5.50
C SER A 33 10.81 9.81 5.17
N LYS A 34 10.78 11.08 5.56
CA LYS A 34 9.67 11.98 5.22
C LYS A 34 9.55 12.22 3.72
N GLU A 35 10.66 12.13 2.99
CA GLU A 35 10.69 12.27 1.53
C GLU A 35 10.06 11.04 0.87
N GLU A 36 10.49 9.84 1.24
CA GLU A 36 9.87 8.58 0.79
C GLU A 36 8.36 8.54 1.06
N ALA A 37 7.92 9.02 2.23
CA ALA A 37 6.49 9.10 2.55
C ALA A 37 5.72 10.05 1.64
N LYS A 38 6.32 11.18 1.24
CA LYS A 38 5.72 12.12 0.28
C LYS A 38 5.64 11.50 -1.11
N ASP A 39 6.68 10.78 -1.52
CA ASP A 39 6.72 10.17 -2.84
C ASP A 39 5.73 9.01 -2.97
N ILE A 40 5.56 8.19 -1.91
CA ILE A 40 4.50 7.18 -1.82
C ILE A 40 3.13 7.84 -2.00
N VAL A 41 2.84 8.92 -1.28
CA VAL A 41 1.54 9.61 -1.37
C VAL A 41 1.35 10.23 -2.75
N SER A 42 2.39 10.81 -3.33
CA SER A 42 2.37 11.36 -4.69
C SER A 42 2.04 10.27 -5.71
N TYR A 43 2.67 9.10 -5.57
CA TYR A 43 2.40 7.93 -6.39
C TYR A 43 0.95 7.47 -6.28
N LEU A 44 0.44 7.27 -5.05
CA LEU A 44 -0.93 6.80 -4.79
C LEU A 44 -2.01 7.76 -5.33
N LYS A 45 -1.72 9.07 -5.36
CA LYS A 45 -2.63 10.09 -5.90
C LYS A 45 -2.60 10.16 -7.42
N SER A 46 -1.41 10.01 -8.01
CA SER A 46 -1.21 10.22 -9.45
C SER A 46 -1.46 8.95 -10.28
N ASN A 47 -1.42 7.78 -9.65
CA ASN A 47 -1.55 6.51 -10.33
C ASN A 47 -2.86 5.80 -9.96
N PRO A 48 -3.66 5.35 -10.94
CA PRO A 48 -4.80 4.48 -10.68
C PRO A 48 -4.30 3.12 -10.18
N VAL A 49 -4.32 2.93 -8.86
CA VAL A 49 -3.88 1.68 -8.22
C VAL A 49 -4.97 0.62 -8.31
N GLN A 50 -4.56 -0.62 -8.57
CA GLN A 50 -5.44 -1.80 -8.61
C GLN A 50 -4.96 -2.84 -7.58
N PRO A 51 -5.09 -2.55 -6.27
CA PRO A 51 -4.49 -3.37 -5.21
C PRO A 51 -5.11 -4.79 -5.14
N PHE A 52 -6.33 -4.97 -5.63
CA PHE A 52 -7.06 -6.23 -5.59
C PHE A 52 -6.82 -7.14 -6.81
N HIS A 53 -6.21 -6.64 -7.88
CA HIS A 53 -5.84 -7.46 -9.04
C HIS A 53 -4.39 -7.89 -8.94
N LYS A 54 -4.08 -9.18 -9.17
CA LYS A 54 -2.71 -9.71 -9.03
C LYS A 54 -1.65 -8.88 -9.76
N LYS A 55 -1.85 -8.60 -11.05
CA LYS A 55 -0.94 -7.77 -11.87
C LYS A 55 -0.87 -6.32 -11.36
N GLY A 56 -2.00 -5.76 -10.94
CA GLY A 56 -2.07 -4.40 -10.39
C GLY A 56 -1.30 -4.27 -9.07
N LYS A 57 -1.44 -5.25 -8.19
CA LYS A 57 -0.71 -5.36 -6.92
C LYS A 57 0.79 -5.51 -7.14
N GLU A 58 1.21 -6.40 -8.03
CA GLU A 58 2.63 -6.59 -8.36
C GLU A 58 3.25 -5.31 -8.94
N LYS A 59 2.54 -4.62 -9.86
CA LYS A 59 2.98 -3.34 -10.39
C LYS A 59 3.08 -2.28 -9.31
N MET A 60 2.06 -2.15 -8.45
CA MET A 60 2.03 -1.18 -7.36
C MET A 60 3.21 -1.39 -6.41
N LEU A 61 3.47 -2.63 -5.99
CA LEU A 61 4.59 -2.95 -5.12
C LEU A 61 5.95 -2.67 -5.79
N THR A 62 6.09 -2.96 -7.07
CA THR A 62 7.31 -2.68 -7.85
C THR A 62 7.56 -1.18 -7.97
N ASP A 63 6.54 -0.39 -8.28
CA ASP A 63 6.66 1.05 -8.40
C ASP A 63 7.03 1.69 -7.05
N LEU A 64 6.40 1.25 -5.95
CA LEU A 64 6.74 1.69 -4.59
C LEU A 64 8.16 1.28 -4.16
N ALA A 65 8.65 0.14 -4.65
CA ALA A 65 10.02 -0.31 -4.41
C ALA A 65 11.07 0.62 -5.03
N ASN A 66 10.77 1.14 -6.21
CA ASN A 66 11.65 2.05 -6.94
C ASN A 66 11.70 3.46 -6.33
N ILE A 67 10.63 3.86 -5.63
CA ILE A 67 10.49 5.17 -4.99
C ILE A 67 11.22 5.25 -3.64
N THR A 68 11.27 4.13 -2.93
CA THR A 68 11.80 4.08 -1.56
C THR A 68 13.22 3.53 -1.53
N SER A 69 13.36 2.28 -1.13
CA SER A 69 14.55 1.46 -1.28
C SER A 69 14.10 0.01 -1.42
N ILE A 70 14.95 -0.84 -1.99
CA ILE A 70 14.66 -2.27 -2.08
C ILE A 70 14.36 -2.87 -0.70
N GLU A 71 15.07 -2.42 0.35
CA GLU A 71 14.84 -2.89 1.71
C GLU A 71 13.47 -2.46 2.27
N THR A 72 13.07 -1.21 2.01
CA THR A 72 11.76 -0.68 2.37
C THR A 72 10.64 -1.40 1.63
N ALA A 73 10.83 -1.69 0.34
CA ALA A 73 9.89 -2.41 -0.50
C ALA A 73 9.58 -3.82 0.03
N ILE A 74 10.63 -4.53 0.45
CA ILE A 74 10.52 -5.87 1.02
C ILE A 74 9.70 -5.82 2.32
N LYS A 75 9.99 -4.86 3.20
CA LYS A 75 9.24 -4.68 4.46
C LYS A 75 7.78 -4.31 4.21
N ALA A 76 7.52 -3.40 3.28
CA ALA A 76 6.17 -2.99 2.90
C ALA A 76 5.35 -4.13 2.27
N ARG A 77 5.98 -4.98 1.44
CA ARG A 77 5.36 -6.19 0.88
C ARG A 77 4.97 -7.17 1.99
N ASN A 78 5.91 -7.48 2.89
CA ASN A 78 5.66 -8.42 3.98
C ASN A 78 4.53 -7.91 4.89
N LEU A 79 4.51 -6.61 5.19
CA LEU A 79 3.40 -5.99 5.90
C LEU A 79 2.08 -6.19 5.16
N LEU A 80 2.02 -5.86 3.87
CA LEU A 80 0.77 -5.95 3.11
C LEU A 80 0.24 -7.39 3.14
N GLU A 81 1.12 -8.38 3.04
CA GLU A 81 0.77 -9.79 3.20
C GLU A 81 0.23 -10.08 4.61
N GLU A 82 0.87 -9.60 5.67
CA GLU A 82 0.39 -9.75 7.06
C GLU A 82 -0.95 -9.05 7.30
N LEU A 83 -1.18 -7.87 6.74
CA LEU A 83 -2.46 -7.15 6.86
C LEU A 83 -3.59 -7.89 6.17
N ILE A 84 -3.32 -8.38 4.96
CA ILE A 84 -4.27 -9.22 4.23
C ILE A 84 -4.58 -10.47 5.05
N GLN A 85 -3.58 -11.03 5.73
CA GLN A 85 -3.75 -12.25 6.51
C GLN A 85 -4.46 -12.09 7.86
N SER A 86 -4.09 -11.05 8.62
CA SER A 86 -4.51 -10.81 10.00
C SER A 86 -5.90 -10.18 10.13
N HIS A 87 -6.28 -9.31 9.20
CA HIS A 87 -7.60 -8.65 9.23
C HIS A 87 -8.70 -9.45 8.53
N GLY A 88 -8.44 -10.72 8.22
CA GLY A 88 -9.38 -11.57 7.48
C GLY A 88 -9.67 -11.05 6.08
N LEU A 89 -8.84 -10.13 5.56
CA LEU A 89 -9.04 -9.48 4.26
C LEU A 89 -8.58 -10.39 3.12
N GLN A 90 -8.11 -11.63 3.36
CA GLN A 90 -7.74 -12.57 2.30
C GLN A 90 -8.85 -12.71 1.25
N HIS A 91 -10.11 -12.71 1.69
CA HIS A 91 -11.27 -12.80 0.80
C HIS A 91 -11.38 -11.59 -0.17
N LEU A 92 -10.71 -10.47 0.12
CA LEU A 92 -10.63 -9.30 -0.77
C LEU A 92 -9.58 -9.44 -1.88
N PHE A 93 -8.68 -10.43 -1.78
CA PHE A 93 -7.55 -10.60 -2.70
C PHE A 93 -7.50 -11.99 -3.37
N ASN A 94 -8.44 -12.88 -3.03
CA ASN A 94 -8.64 -14.19 -3.66
C ASN A 94 -9.74 -14.11 -4.75
N GLU A 95 -9.44 -13.52 -5.90
CA GLU A 95 -10.19 -13.75 -7.17
C GLU A 95 -9.20 -13.89 -8.34
#